data_AF-A0A9E6F0H4-F1
#
_entry.id   AF-A0A9E6F0H4-F1
#
_cell.length_a   1.000
_cell.length_b   1.000
_cell.length_c   1.000
_cell.angle_alpha   90.00
_cell.angle_beta   90.00
_cell.angle_gamma   90.00
#
_symmetry.space_group_name_H-M   'P 1'
#
loop_
_entity.id
_entity.type
_entity.pdbx_description
1 polymer ?
#
loop_
_entity_poly.entity_id
_entity_poly.type
_entity_poly.pdbx_seq_one_letter_code
_entity_poly.pdbx_strand_id
1 'polypeptide(L)'
;MMVKSELDKLGLHYVIVDLGEIEIKEDITSEQREQLKTALLKSGLELMDDKKAILIEKIKNLVVELIHYTDETPKINYSDYLSEKLKY
;
A
#
# COMPACT_ATOMS: atom_id res chain seq x y z
N MET A 1 11.59 0.60 -8.89
CA MET A 1 10.87 -0.07 -7.78
C MET A 1 10.56 -1.48 -8.24
N MET A 2 10.93 -2.49 -7.45
CA MET A 2 10.85 -3.91 -7.81
C MET A 2 9.43 -4.38 -8.12
N VAL A 3 8.43 -3.89 -7.38
CA VAL A 3 7.02 -4.25 -7.58
C VAL A 3 6.49 -3.83 -8.95
N LYS A 4 6.91 -2.66 -9.45
CA LYS A 4 6.53 -2.15 -10.78
C LYS A 4 6.93 -3.11 -11.90
N SER A 5 8.13 -3.69 -11.79
CA SER A 5 8.63 -4.66 -12.77
C SER A 5 7.86 -5.98 -12.73
N GLU A 6 7.42 -6.44 -11.56
CA GLU A 6 6.62 -7.66 -11.46
C GLU A 6 5.20 -7.47 -12.02
N LEU A 7 4.60 -6.28 -11.83
CA LEU A 7 3.30 -5.94 -12.40
C LEU A 7 3.36 -5.80 -13.93
N ASP A 8 4.42 -5.18 -14.46
CA ASP A 8 4.64 -5.01 -15.90
C ASP A 8 4.83 -6.36 -16.61
N LYS A 9 5.56 -7.30 -15.99
CA LYS A 9 5.69 -8.69 -16.49
C LYS A 9 4.37 -9.43 -16.61
N LEU A 10 3.41 -9.10 -15.75
CA LEU A 10 2.06 -9.67 -15.77
C LEU A 10 1.09 -8.87 -16.66
N GLY A 11 1.56 -7.80 -17.30
CA GLY A 11 0.76 -6.92 -18.15
C GLY A 11 -0.31 -6.13 -17.39
N LEU A 12 -0.15 -5.96 -16.07
CA LEU A 12 -1.15 -5.33 -15.21
C LEU A 12 -0.95 -3.81 -15.20
N HIS A 13 -2.00 -3.06 -15.54
CA HIS A 13 -1.97 -1.60 -15.43
C HIS A 13 -2.21 -1.15 -13.99
N TYR A 14 -1.25 -0.46 -13.41
CA TYR A 14 -1.30 -0.01 -12.02
C TYR A 14 -1.14 1.50 -11.88
N VAL A 15 -1.73 2.02 -10.80
CA VAL A 15 -1.50 3.32 -10.23
C VAL A 15 -0.74 3.10 -8.91
N ILE A 16 0.39 3.78 -8.76
CA ILE A 16 1.11 3.75 -7.49
C ILE A 16 0.38 4.69 -6.55
N VAL A 17 -0.09 4.16 -5.43
CA VAL A 17 -0.93 4.95 -4.52
C VAL A 17 -0.09 5.57 -3.40
N ASP A 18 0.89 4.87 -2.83
CA ASP A 18 1.83 5.46 -1.87
C ASP A 18 2.97 4.45 -1.54
N LEU A 19 3.68 4.64 -0.42
CA LEU A 19 4.76 3.84 0.14
C LEU A 19 4.31 2.39 0.43
N GLY A 20 4.27 1.55 -0.60
CA GLY A 20 3.91 0.13 -0.47
C GLY A 20 2.46 -0.20 -0.79
N GLU A 21 1.67 0.76 -1.27
CA GLU A 21 0.32 0.51 -1.80
C GLU A 21 0.27 0.71 -3.31
N ILE A 22 -0.38 -0.23 -3.99
CA ILE A 22 -0.56 -0.22 -5.44
C ILE A 22 -2.01 -0.53 -5.75
N GLU A 23 -2.63 0.32 -6.55
CA GLU A 23 -3.97 0.13 -7.07
C GLU A 23 -3.88 -0.36 -8.50
N ILE A 24 -4.55 -1.47 -8.80
CA ILE A 24 -4.60 -2.04 -10.14
C ILE A 24 -5.93 -1.61 -10.75
N LYS A 25 -5.92 -1.10 -11.98
CA LYS A 25 -7.14 -0.61 -12.65
C LYS A 25 -8.06 -1.73 -13.13
N GLU A 26 -7.53 -2.94 -13.18
CA GLU A 26 -8.16 -4.14 -13.71
C GLU A 26 -8.38 -5.15 -12.57
N ASP A 27 -9.43 -5.95 -12.70
CA ASP A 27 -9.64 -7.09 -11.80
C ASP A 27 -8.62 -8.17 -12.15
N ILE A 28 -7.87 -8.65 -11.15
CA ILE A 28 -6.88 -9.71 -11.35
C ILE A 28 -7.53 -11.07 -11.07
N THR A 29 -7.24 -12.05 -11.93
CA THR A 29 -7.66 -13.42 -11.67
C THR A 29 -6.91 -14.01 -10.46
N SER A 30 -7.47 -15.04 -9.83
CA SER A 30 -6.81 -15.76 -8.74
C SER A 30 -5.43 -16.31 -9.14
N GLU A 31 -5.27 -16.73 -10.39
CA GLU A 31 -3.99 -17.20 -10.94
C GLU A 31 -2.97 -16.08 -11.03
N GLN A 32 -3.34 -14.92 -11.60
CA GLN A 32 -2.47 -13.74 -11.64
C GLN A 32 -2.10 -13.26 -10.24
N ARG A 33 -3.04 -13.31 -9.28
CA ARG A 33 -2.78 -12.96 -7.88
C ARG A 33 -1.72 -13.89 -7.25
N GLU A 34 -1.79 -15.19 -7.52
CA GLU A 34 -0.83 -16.16 -6.99
C GLU A 34 0.56 -16.03 -7.64
N GLN A 35 0.59 -15.76 -8.96
CA GLN A 35 1.83 -15.42 -9.67
C GLN A 35 2.48 -14.17 -9.09
N LEU A 36 1.70 -13.10 -8.86
CA LEU A 36 2.18 -11.86 -8.27
C LEU A 36 2.71 -12.09 -6.85
N LYS A 37 1.98 -12.85 -6.01
CA LYS A 37 2.43 -13.20 -4.65
C LYS A 37 3.78 -13.92 -4.67
N THR A 38 3.96 -14.88 -5.58
CA THR A 38 5.20 -15.66 -5.70
C THR A 38 6.36 -14.81 -6.21
N ALA A 39 6.10 -13.94 -7.18
CA ALA A 39 7.05 -12.97 -7.71
C ALA A 39 7.55 -11.98 -6.64
N LEU A 40 6.63 -11.47 -5.83
CA LEU A 40 6.94 -10.58 -4.72
C LEU A 40 7.75 -11.31 -3.63
N LEU A 41 7.38 -12.54 -3.28
CA LEU A 41 8.10 -13.35 -2.28
C LEU A 41 9.57 -13.60 -2.69
N LYS A 42 9.82 -13.91 -3.98
CA LYS A 42 11.18 -14.05 -4.51
C LYS A 42 12.00 -12.77 -4.42
N SER A 43 11.30 -11.64 -4.39
CA SER A 43 11.84 -10.30 -4.28
C SER A 43 11.96 -9.85 -2.81
N GLY A 44 11.61 -10.68 -1.83
CA GLY A 44 11.61 -10.33 -0.40
C GLY A 44 10.44 -9.44 0.03
N LEU A 45 9.38 -9.37 -0.79
CA LEU A 45 8.16 -8.61 -0.53
C LEU A 45 6.99 -9.56 -0.30
N GLU A 46 6.00 -9.14 0.47
CA GLU A 46 4.82 -9.95 0.75
C GLU A 46 3.55 -9.23 0.30
N LEU A 47 2.66 -9.97 -0.35
CA LEU A 47 1.33 -9.48 -0.68
C LEU A 47 0.43 -9.66 0.54
N MET A 48 0.04 -8.54 1.16
CA MET A 48 -0.78 -8.56 2.37
C MET A 48 -2.22 -8.96 2.05
N ASP A 49 -2.78 -9.85 2.86
CA ASP A 49 -4.16 -10.35 2.77
C ASP A 49 -4.95 -10.08 4.06
N ASP A 50 -4.26 -9.99 5.20
CA ASP A 50 -4.89 -9.72 6.48
C ASP A 50 -5.30 -8.25 6.61
N LYS A 51 -6.61 -8.01 6.76
CA LYS A 51 -7.18 -6.67 6.88
C LYS A 51 -6.63 -5.87 8.06
N LYS A 52 -6.30 -6.51 9.18
CA LYS A 52 -5.70 -5.81 10.34
C LYS A 52 -4.27 -5.42 10.04
N ALA A 53 -3.49 -6.31 9.45
CA ALA A 53 -2.12 -6.02 9.04
C ALA A 53 -2.10 -4.85 8.03
N ILE A 54 -2.99 -4.86 7.04
CA ILE A 54 -3.14 -3.77 6.06
C ILE A 54 -3.46 -2.45 6.77
N LEU A 55 -4.40 -2.45 7.71
CA LEU A 55 -4.75 -1.26 8.48
C LEU A 55 -3.55 -0.71 9.28
N ILE A 56 -2.79 -1.59 9.92
CA ILE A 56 -1.59 -1.23 10.68
C ILE A 56 -0.52 -0.61 9.76
N GLU A 57 -0.34 -1.15 8.55
CA GLU A 57 0.60 -0.61 7.56
C GLU A 57 0.16 0.78 7.07
N LYS A 58 -1.14 0.96 6.79
CA LYS A 58 -1.70 2.28 6.43
C LYS A 58 -1.48 3.32 7.53
N ILE A 59 -1.70 2.95 8.80
CA ILE A 59 -1.42 3.85 9.93
C ILE A 59 0.07 4.22 9.97
N LYS A 60 0.98 3.24 9.81
CA LYS A 60 2.43 3.49 9.80
C LYS A 60 2.81 4.46 8.68
N ASN A 61 2.31 4.26 7.46
CA ASN A 61 2.57 5.17 6.35
C ASN A 61 2.06 6.58 6.61
N LEU A 62 0.83 6.73 7.09
CA LEU A 62 0.28 8.04 7.43
C LEU A 62 1.11 8.76 8.51
N VAL A 63 1.64 8.03 9.50
CA VAL A 63 2.54 8.60 10.52
C VAL A 63 3.88 9.02 9.91
N VAL A 64 4.47 8.21 9.02
CA VAL A 64 5.70 8.56 8.30
C VAL A 64 5.50 9.79 7.43
N GLU A 65 4.39 9.87 6.70
CA GLU A 65 4.04 11.04 5.91
C GLU A 65 3.88 12.28 6.79
N LEU A 66 3.18 12.12 7.92
CA LEU A 66 2.92 13.19 8.84
C LEU A 66 4.21 13.80 9.41
N ILE A 67 5.22 12.96 9.69
CA ILE A 67 6.52 13.40 10.21
C ILE A 67 7.41 14.01 9.12
N HIS A 68 7.41 13.47 7.90
CA HIS A 68 8.35 13.87 6.84
C HIS A 68 7.83 14.97 5.91
N TYR A 69 6.51 15.11 5.73
CA TYR A 69 5.93 15.98 4.71
C TYR A 69 4.98 17.04 5.26
N THR A 70 4.65 17.04 6.55
CA THR A 70 3.89 18.13 7.19
C THR A 70 4.85 19.06 7.89
N ASP A 71 5.07 20.25 7.31
CA ASP A 71 5.91 21.32 7.88
C ASP A 71 5.28 21.90 9.16
N GLU A 72 3.94 21.79 9.29
CA GLU A 72 3.17 22.13 10.49
C GLU A 72 2.64 20.87 11.19
N THR A 73 2.86 20.77 12.51
CA THR A 73 2.19 19.78 13.34
C THR A 73 0.67 19.94 13.20
N PRO A 74 -0.10 18.85 12.99
CA PRO A 74 -1.55 18.96 12.86
C PRO A 74 -2.14 19.66 14.09
N LYS A 75 -3.04 20.63 13.85
CA LYS A 75 -3.77 21.36 14.90
C LYS A 75 -4.87 20.52 15.57
N ILE A 76 -5.11 19.33 15.03
CA ILE A 76 -6.04 18.33 15.53
C ILE A 76 -5.29 17.17 16.16
N ASN A 77 -5.97 16.40 17.01
CA ASN A 77 -5.37 15.23 17.63
C ASN A 77 -4.98 14.20 16.54
N TYR A 78 -3.82 13.55 16.69
CA TYR A 78 -3.34 12.51 15.79
C TYR A 78 -4.36 11.37 15.60
N SER A 79 -5.10 11.01 16.65
CA SER A 79 -6.15 10.00 16.53
C SER A 79 -7.27 10.44 15.59
N ASP A 80 -7.65 11.71 15.64
CA ASP A 80 -8.69 12.32 14.81
C ASP A 80 -8.24 12.39 13.35
N TYR A 81 -7.00 12.85 13.13
CA TYR A 81 -6.37 12.89 11.81
C TYR A 81 -6.30 11.51 11.14
N LEU A 82 -5.87 10.49 11.90
CA LEU A 82 -5.79 9.11 11.39
C LEU A 82 -7.19 8.57 11.08
N SER A 83 -8.17 8.81 11.95
CA SER A 83 -9.57 8.41 11.73
C SER A 83 -10.16 9.05 10.46
N GLU A 84 -9.97 10.35 10.25
CA GLU A 84 -10.44 11.04 9.04
C GLU A 84 -9.81 10.46 7.76
N LYS A 85 -8.49 10.22 7.78
CA LYS A 85 -7.77 9.67 6.61
C LYS A 85 -8.09 8.21 6.33
N LEU A 86 -8.31 7.42 7.38
CA LEU A 86 -8.67 6.01 7.28
C LEU A 86 -10.18 5.80 7.08
N LYS A 87 -10.99 6.86 7.16
CA LYS A 87 -12.46 6.85 7.14
C LYS A 87 -13.06 5.90 8.18
N TYR A 88 -12.52 5.96 9.40
CA TYR A 88 -12.87 5.09 10.52
C TYR A 88 -13.28 5.88 11.76
#